data_AF-A0A1Z7ZLZ3-F1
#
_entry.id   AF-A0A1Z7ZLZ3-F1
#
_cell.length_a   1.000
_cell.length_b   1.000
_cell.length_c   1.000
_cell.angle_alpha   90.00
_cell.angle_beta   90.00
_cell.angle_gamma   90.00
#
_symmetry.space_group_name_H-M   'P 1'
#
loop_
_entity.id
_entity.type
_entity.pdbx_description
1 polymer ?
#
loop_
_entity_poly.entity_id
_entity_poly.type
_entity_poly.pdbx_seq_one_letter_code
_entity_poly.pdbx_strand_id
1 'polypeptide(L)'
;MNRILISLIVLTSYSVSAQLTVRNGAYLFISDEVVFVNDNVNLQEADSKIYLRNEAQLIQGTGGTGNTGIGELSVYQTGTANNFAYNYWCSPVGNNSAVFGNENARVDLIDEATNIVTAADPTGLISSADANFISAYNGTASPLAISNRWLYSYVTSDDYSEWVVLDENSPIQPGLGYTMKGIETGGQLYDFRGKPNNGTISNNIAADQFTLIGNPYPSAIDALSFIHDTQNTNIDTDGVLAPVTTGALYYWEQQPTNHYTANYIGGYATYTISAGGIETFVPATFFAYDDFGNAIPLPPPGSTGSKIAKRYIPIGQGFMVEGATSTPGGSQVYVKNAHRIFEKESGGNSSFFRTSEANTNGVSDNNTQYNELGLNILPSDFKRFRLNVIFNNNFTRQLVQNFHNTATDEFDYGLEAKAASDSPNDISWILNDVPYAIQAHDFDVQKRIPLVIKLEVQQSLDFSIFDIQNFDTSQAIFLHDIETDLYVNLRQQNYSINLAAGDYINRFEVTFLAETLSTQEITDHDFDIYQNIKNSELVLLNPNDLNIKTVSLIDVTGKRLINSRNIGNQSDYRFSTKSFSDGVYIVTITVDNNQAISKKIVIKN
;
A
#
# COMPACT_ATOMS: atom_id res chain seq x y z
N MET A 1 39.54 -66.65 -32.22
CA MET A 1 38.57 -65.56 -32.36
C MET A 1 37.83 -65.42 -31.03
N ASN A 2 38.44 -64.73 -30.06
CA ASN A 2 37.90 -64.61 -28.71
C ASN A 2 36.95 -63.41 -28.65
N ARG A 3 35.68 -63.67 -28.39
CA ARG A 3 34.63 -62.65 -28.26
C ARG A 3 34.76 -62.00 -26.88
N ILE A 4 35.00 -60.69 -26.87
CA ILE A 4 34.94 -59.85 -25.68
C ILE A 4 33.46 -59.60 -25.38
N LEU A 5 33.00 -60.00 -24.19
CA LEU A 5 31.68 -59.68 -23.68
C LEU A 5 31.79 -58.34 -22.93
N ILE A 6 31.28 -57.25 -23.52
CA ILE A 6 31.14 -55.96 -22.83
C ILE A 6 29.76 -55.98 -22.16
N SER A 7 29.75 -56.11 -20.83
CA SER A 7 28.53 -55.98 -20.03
C SER A 7 28.32 -54.50 -19.71
N LEU A 8 27.34 -53.87 -20.35
CA LEU A 8 26.93 -52.50 -20.07
C LEU A 8 26.09 -52.51 -18.78
N ILE A 9 26.68 -52.07 -17.67
CA ILE A 9 25.94 -51.81 -16.42
C ILE A 9 25.30 -50.43 -16.57
N VAL A 10 23.99 -50.41 -16.84
CA VAL A 10 23.18 -49.19 -16.76
C VAL A 10 22.83 -48.98 -15.30
N LEU A 11 23.55 -48.08 -14.62
CA LEU A 11 23.12 -47.54 -13.33
C LEU A 11 21.98 -46.55 -13.57
N THR A 12 20.75 -47.01 -13.43
CA THR A 12 19.58 -46.14 -13.29
C THR A 12 19.59 -45.56 -11.88
N SER A 13 19.94 -44.29 -11.73
CA SER A 13 19.68 -43.53 -10.51
C SER A 13 18.17 -43.27 -10.43
N TYR A 14 17.46 -44.04 -9.61
CA TYR A 14 16.11 -43.68 -9.21
C TYR A 14 16.20 -42.52 -8.21
N SER A 15 15.87 -41.31 -8.67
CA SER A 15 15.50 -40.23 -7.76
C SER A 15 14.17 -40.65 -7.11
N VAL A 16 14.21 -41.12 -5.87
CA VAL A 16 12.98 -41.35 -5.10
C VAL A 16 12.49 -39.99 -4.65
N SER A 17 11.57 -39.40 -5.39
CA SER A 17 10.82 -38.23 -4.93
C SER A 17 9.91 -38.64 -3.77
N ALA A 18 9.96 -37.92 -2.65
CA ALA A 18 9.07 -38.18 -1.53
C ALA A 18 7.62 -37.77 -1.91
N GLN A 19 6.76 -38.78 -2.08
CA GLN A 19 5.33 -38.65 -2.33
C GLN A 19 4.54 -39.04 -1.06
N LEU A 20 3.38 -38.39 -0.83
CA LEU A 20 2.46 -38.78 0.24
C LEU A 20 1.28 -39.55 -0.38
N THR A 21 1.05 -40.77 0.07
CA THR A 21 -0.12 -41.55 -0.37
C THR A 21 -0.91 -42.02 0.84
N VAL A 22 -2.19 -41.66 0.89
CA VAL A 22 -3.15 -42.14 1.88
C VAL A 22 -4.02 -43.20 1.20
N ARG A 23 -4.16 -44.37 1.84
CA ARG A 23 -4.82 -45.55 1.26
C ARG A 23 -5.69 -46.28 2.26
N ASN A 24 -6.52 -47.19 1.74
CA ASN A 24 -7.36 -48.13 2.48
C ASN A 24 -8.34 -47.42 3.42
N GLY A 25 -8.81 -46.23 3.03
CA GLY A 25 -9.67 -45.40 3.87
C GLY A 25 -9.00 -44.90 5.15
N ALA A 26 -7.66 -44.90 5.20
CA ALA A 26 -6.92 -44.29 6.29
C ALA A 26 -7.01 -42.75 6.21
N TYR A 27 -6.67 -42.08 7.31
CA TYR A 27 -6.52 -40.63 7.30
C TYR A 27 -5.20 -40.20 7.94
N LEU A 28 -4.74 -39.02 7.56
CA LEU A 28 -3.69 -38.28 8.24
C LEU A 28 -4.31 -37.11 8.98
N PHE A 29 -4.08 -37.00 10.29
CA PHE A 29 -4.55 -35.87 11.11
C PHE A 29 -3.35 -35.04 11.55
N ILE A 30 -3.35 -33.75 11.18
CA ILE A 30 -2.27 -32.81 11.47
C ILE A 30 -2.89 -31.64 12.23
N SER A 31 -2.27 -31.30 13.35
CA SER A 31 -2.72 -30.22 14.22
C SER A 31 -1.54 -29.35 14.59
N ASP A 32 -1.65 -28.04 14.42
CA ASP A 32 -0.64 -27.05 14.83
C ASP A 32 0.77 -27.31 14.25
N GLU A 33 0.83 -27.93 13.07
CA GLU A 33 2.07 -28.40 12.46
C GLU A 33 2.02 -28.27 10.93
N VAL A 34 3.20 -28.28 10.31
CA VAL A 34 3.35 -28.35 8.86
C VAL A 34 3.62 -29.78 8.40
N VAL A 35 2.93 -30.22 7.35
CA VAL A 35 3.34 -31.38 6.56
C VAL A 35 3.98 -30.89 5.26
N PHE A 36 5.22 -31.32 5.02
CA PHE A 36 5.93 -31.03 3.78
C PHE A 36 5.94 -32.27 2.88
N VAL A 37 5.47 -32.12 1.64
CA VAL A 37 5.48 -33.18 0.62
C VAL A 37 6.23 -32.68 -0.60
N ASN A 38 7.32 -33.34 -1.01
CA ASN A 38 8.17 -32.80 -2.06
C ASN A 38 7.52 -32.83 -3.45
N ASP A 39 6.69 -33.84 -3.73
CA ASP A 39 6.06 -34.06 -5.03
C ASP A 39 4.51 -34.10 -4.89
N ASN A 40 3.84 -35.18 -5.25
CA ASN A 40 2.39 -35.27 -5.18
C ASN A 40 1.83 -35.87 -3.88
N VAL A 41 0.63 -35.43 -3.56
CA VAL A 41 -0.31 -36.06 -2.64
C VAL A 41 -1.28 -36.93 -3.45
N ASN A 42 -1.44 -38.19 -3.05
CA ASN A 42 -2.41 -39.13 -3.63
C ASN A 42 -3.38 -39.64 -2.55
N LEU A 43 -4.65 -39.26 -2.65
CA LEU A 43 -5.73 -39.67 -1.74
C LEU A 43 -6.58 -40.74 -2.44
N GLN A 44 -6.15 -41.99 -2.37
CA GLN A 44 -6.51 -42.98 -3.39
C GLN A 44 -7.99 -43.38 -3.40
N GLU A 45 -8.57 -43.66 -2.24
CA GLU A 45 -9.99 -44.03 -2.10
C GLU A 45 -10.82 -42.88 -1.53
N ALA A 46 -12.14 -42.92 -1.69
CA ALA A 46 -13.06 -41.85 -1.27
C ALA A 46 -12.94 -41.51 0.23
N ASP A 47 -12.65 -42.54 1.04
CA ASP A 47 -12.46 -42.43 2.49
C ASP A 47 -11.01 -42.09 2.88
N SER A 48 -10.11 -41.87 1.92
CA SER A 48 -8.74 -41.40 2.21
C SER A 48 -8.77 -39.91 2.51
N LYS A 49 -8.33 -39.51 3.71
CA LYS A 49 -8.46 -38.12 4.18
C LYS A 49 -7.15 -37.52 4.68
N ILE A 50 -7.00 -36.21 4.52
CA ILE A 50 -6.05 -35.40 5.29
C ILE A 50 -6.85 -34.35 6.05
N TYR A 51 -6.66 -34.26 7.36
CA TYR A 51 -7.29 -33.25 8.21
C TYR A 51 -6.23 -32.27 8.69
N LEU A 52 -6.39 -30.99 8.34
CA LEU A 52 -5.60 -29.88 8.82
C LEU A 52 -6.38 -29.12 9.88
N ARG A 53 -5.88 -29.11 11.13
CA ARG A 53 -6.53 -28.48 12.29
C ARG A 53 -5.59 -27.55 13.02
N ASN A 54 -6.16 -26.61 13.78
CA ASN A 54 -5.39 -25.65 14.58
C ASN A 54 -4.28 -24.99 13.75
N GLU A 55 -4.66 -24.45 12.59
CA GLU A 55 -3.74 -23.77 11.66
C GLU A 55 -2.62 -24.64 11.06
N ALA A 56 -2.78 -25.97 11.09
CA ALA A 56 -1.91 -26.88 10.35
C ALA A 56 -1.96 -26.61 8.84
N GLN A 57 -0.85 -26.90 8.15
CA GLN A 57 -0.67 -26.56 6.74
C GLN A 57 -0.02 -27.69 5.95
N LEU A 58 -0.39 -27.81 4.68
CA LEU A 58 0.25 -28.66 3.69
C LEU A 58 1.08 -27.81 2.73
N ILE A 59 2.40 -27.96 2.80
CA ILE A 59 3.33 -27.35 1.85
C ILE A 59 3.82 -28.42 0.89
N GLN A 60 3.75 -28.10 -0.40
CA GLN A 60 4.27 -28.94 -1.45
C GLN A 60 5.48 -28.30 -2.13
N GLY A 61 6.51 -29.12 -2.39
CA GLY A 61 7.71 -28.71 -3.11
C GLY A 61 7.44 -28.40 -4.58
N THR A 62 8.48 -28.04 -5.34
CA THR A 62 8.38 -27.71 -6.77
C THR A 62 8.28 -28.95 -7.68
N GLY A 63 8.00 -30.12 -7.11
CA GLY A 63 7.84 -31.37 -7.85
C GLY A 63 6.83 -31.25 -9.01
N GLY A 64 7.15 -31.89 -10.12
CA GLY A 64 6.39 -31.77 -11.38
C GLY A 64 5.12 -32.61 -11.44
N THR A 65 4.73 -33.29 -10.35
CA THR A 65 3.53 -34.13 -10.33
C THR A 65 2.37 -33.47 -9.58
N GLY A 66 1.23 -33.34 -10.25
CA GLY A 66 -0.02 -32.88 -9.67
C GLY A 66 -0.61 -33.91 -8.69
N ASN A 67 -1.48 -33.43 -7.80
CA ASN A 67 -2.18 -34.30 -6.85
C ASN A 67 -3.20 -35.20 -7.56
N THR A 68 -3.51 -36.35 -6.95
CA THR A 68 -4.42 -37.36 -7.51
C THR A 68 -5.30 -38.01 -6.45
N GLY A 69 -6.30 -38.75 -6.93
CA GLY A 69 -7.17 -39.58 -6.10
C GLY A 69 -8.53 -38.94 -5.82
N ILE A 70 -9.45 -39.76 -5.33
CA ILE A 70 -10.86 -39.39 -5.09
C ILE A 70 -11.16 -39.08 -3.62
N GLY A 71 -10.16 -39.22 -2.73
CA GLY A 71 -10.25 -38.77 -1.34
C GLY A 71 -10.14 -37.25 -1.22
N GLU A 72 -10.13 -36.72 0.01
CA GLU A 72 -10.17 -35.26 0.22
C GLU A 72 -9.22 -34.79 1.34
N LEU A 73 -8.67 -33.59 1.15
CA LEU A 73 -8.11 -32.79 2.21
C LEU A 73 -9.23 -31.92 2.78
N SER A 74 -9.30 -31.85 4.11
CA SER A 74 -10.18 -31.00 4.89
C SER A 74 -9.34 -29.96 5.64
N VAL A 75 -9.65 -28.69 5.46
CA VAL A 75 -8.98 -27.58 6.15
C VAL A 75 -10.00 -26.59 6.68
N TYR A 76 -9.82 -26.23 7.95
CA TYR A 76 -10.67 -25.25 8.61
C TYR A 76 -10.20 -23.83 8.32
N GLN A 77 -11.16 -22.96 8.04
CA GLN A 77 -10.94 -21.53 7.97
C GLN A 77 -12.18 -20.79 8.49
N THR A 78 -11.97 -19.68 9.18
CA THR A 78 -13.02 -18.91 9.84
C THR A 78 -13.39 -17.71 8.99
N GLY A 79 -14.67 -17.48 8.73
CA GLY A 79 -15.12 -16.29 8.02
C GLY A 79 -15.55 -15.14 8.92
N THR A 80 -16.09 -14.10 8.28
CA THR A 80 -16.67 -12.93 8.91
C THR A 80 -17.98 -13.29 9.62
N ALA A 81 -18.12 -12.82 10.86
CA ALA A 81 -19.29 -13.05 11.70
C ALA A 81 -20.42 -12.03 11.42
N ASN A 82 -20.83 -11.88 10.16
CA ASN A 82 -21.85 -10.91 9.79
C ASN A 82 -22.55 -11.24 8.46
N ASN A 83 -23.89 -11.23 8.45
CA ASN A 83 -24.70 -11.50 7.25
C ASN A 83 -24.62 -10.42 6.15
N PHE A 84 -24.06 -9.24 6.44
CA PHE A 84 -24.00 -8.10 5.53
C PHE A 84 -22.61 -7.87 4.95
N ALA A 85 -21.55 -8.33 5.62
CA ALA A 85 -20.17 -8.14 5.21
C ALA A 85 -19.64 -9.32 4.37
N TYR A 86 -18.93 -9.00 3.29
CA TYR A 86 -18.29 -9.99 2.44
C TYR A 86 -17.00 -10.54 3.05
N ASN A 87 -16.81 -11.84 2.86
CA ASN A 87 -15.49 -12.45 2.79
C ASN A 87 -15.07 -12.52 1.33
N TYR A 88 -13.78 -12.32 1.07
CA TYR A 88 -13.17 -12.59 -0.21
C TYR A 88 -12.39 -13.90 -0.03
N TRP A 89 -12.87 -14.96 -0.65
CA TRP A 89 -12.33 -16.31 -0.54
C TRP A 89 -11.55 -16.70 -1.79
N CYS A 90 -10.59 -17.60 -1.65
CA CYS A 90 -10.04 -18.40 -2.72
C CYS A 90 -9.98 -19.85 -2.22
N SER A 91 -10.39 -20.82 -3.03
CA SER A 91 -10.47 -22.19 -2.52
C SER A 91 -9.07 -22.84 -2.45
N PRO A 92 -8.66 -23.41 -1.30
CA PRO A 92 -7.41 -24.18 -1.20
C PRO A 92 -7.49 -25.57 -1.85
N VAL A 93 -8.70 -25.98 -2.24
CA VAL A 93 -9.02 -27.29 -2.80
C VAL A 93 -9.85 -27.16 -4.07
N GLY A 94 -9.73 -28.13 -4.96
CA GLY A 94 -10.61 -28.32 -6.11
C GLY A 94 -11.46 -29.59 -5.99
N ASN A 95 -12.26 -29.87 -7.02
CA ASN A 95 -13.01 -31.11 -7.11
C ASN A 95 -12.12 -32.35 -6.91
N ASN A 96 -12.58 -33.31 -6.11
CA ASN A 96 -11.88 -34.55 -5.80
C ASN A 96 -12.31 -35.69 -6.73
N SER A 97 -11.79 -35.69 -7.96
CA SER A 97 -11.90 -36.84 -8.86
C SER A 97 -10.55 -37.52 -9.10
N ALA A 98 -10.57 -38.68 -9.77
CA ALA A 98 -9.35 -39.40 -10.15
C ALA A 98 -8.48 -38.66 -11.19
N VAL A 99 -8.94 -37.51 -11.71
CA VAL A 99 -8.17 -36.66 -12.63
C VAL A 99 -6.88 -36.19 -11.96
N PHE A 100 -5.79 -36.16 -12.72
CA PHE A 100 -4.49 -35.69 -12.26
C PHE A 100 -4.42 -34.16 -12.29
N GLY A 101 -3.94 -33.57 -11.20
CA GLY A 101 -3.75 -32.13 -11.07
C GLY A 101 -4.94 -31.39 -10.45
N ASN A 102 -4.90 -30.06 -10.56
CA ASN A 102 -5.92 -29.19 -10.01
C ASN A 102 -7.20 -29.28 -10.86
N GLU A 103 -8.34 -29.20 -10.21
CA GLU A 103 -9.65 -29.08 -10.84
C GLU A 103 -10.33 -27.82 -10.33
N ASN A 104 -11.38 -27.36 -11.03
CA ASN A 104 -12.17 -26.24 -10.57
C ASN A 104 -12.76 -26.53 -9.18
N ALA A 105 -12.75 -25.51 -8.33
CA ALA A 105 -13.52 -25.49 -7.10
C ALA A 105 -14.99 -25.16 -7.41
N ARG A 106 -15.80 -25.30 -6.37
CA ARG A 106 -17.23 -24.95 -6.33
C ARG A 106 -17.57 -24.66 -4.87
N VAL A 107 -18.57 -23.82 -4.61
CA VAL A 107 -18.83 -23.34 -3.24
C VAL A 107 -19.41 -24.45 -2.36
N ASP A 108 -20.07 -25.46 -2.95
CA ASP A 108 -20.52 -26.68 -2.25
C ASP A 108 -19.38 -27.65 -1.86
N LEU A 109 -18.11 -27.26 -2.03
CA LEU A 109 -16.97 -27.90 -1.35
C LEU A 109 -16.76 -27.39 0.09
N ILE A 110 -17.62 -26.49 0.56
CA ILE A 110 -17.60 -25.96 1.92
C ILE A 110 -18.63 -26.71 2.76
N ASP A 111 -18.15 -27.30 3.85
CA ASP A 111 -18.95 -28.00 4.85
C ASP A 111 -19.07 -27.20 6.16
N GLU A 112 -20.06 -27.59 6.97
CA GLU A 112 -20.14 -27.26 8.39
C GLU A 112 -19.15 -28.12 9.19
N ALA A 113 -18.24 -27.46 9.91
CA ALA A 113 -17.47 -28.10 10.98
C ALA A 113 -18.40 -28.33 12.19
N THR A 114 -18.98 -29.53 12.31
CA THR A 114 -20.04 -29.80 13.31
C THR A 114 -19.52 -29.88 14.75
N ASN A 115 -18.23 -30.17 14.94
CA ASN A 115 -17.59 -30.33 16.26
C ASN A 115 -18.29 -31.39 17.14
N ILE A 116 -18.96 -32.38 16.54
CA ILE A 116 -19.74 -33.39 17.26
C ILE A 116 -18.82 -34.54 17.69
N VAL A 117 -18.68 -34.72 19.00
CA VAL A 117 -17.96 -35.86 19.57
C VAL A 117 -18.78 -37.14 19.39
N THR A 118 -18.18 -38.14 18.74
CA THR A 118 -18.75 -39.47 18.56
C THR A 118 -17.75 -40.56 18.97
N ALA A 119 -18.17 -41.83 18.98
CA ALA A 119 -17.24 -42.94 19.20
C ALA A 119 -16.19 -43.06 18.08
N ALA A 120 -16.51 -42.61 16.86
CA ALA A 120 -15.62 -42.61 15.70
C ALA A 120 -14.77 -41.32 15.59
N ASP A 121 -15.24 -40.23 16.20
CA ASP A 121 -14.52 -38.95 16.33
C ASP A 121 -14.54 -38.46 17.79
N PRO A 122 -13.63 -38.96 18.63
CA PRO A 122 -13.56 -38.56 20.04
C PRO A 122 -13.18 -37.10 20.26
N THR A 123 -12.68 -36.42 19.22
CA THR A 123 -12.24 -35.01 19.28
C THR A 123 -13.27 -34.03 18.76
N GLY A 124 -14.23 -34.49 17.94
CA GLY A 124 -15.14 -33.66 17.16
C GLY A 124 -14.48 -32.96 15.96
N LEU A 125 -13.19 -33.17 15.73
CA LEU A 125 -12.42 -32.40 14.75
C LEU A 125 -12.43 -33.01 13.35
N ILE A 126 -12.99 -34.19 13.12
CA ILE A 126 -13.06 -34.80 11.77
C ILE A 126 -14.48 -34.90 11.23
N SER A 127 -15.50 -34.74 12.09
CA SER A 127 -16.91 -34.67 11.70
C SER A 127 -17.23 -33.41 10.89
N SER A 128 -18.02 -33.56 9.82
CA SER A 128 -18.63 -32.47 9.07
C SER A 128 -20.05 -32.82 8.61
N ALA A 129 -20.76 -31.81 8.09
CA ALA A 129 -21.98 -31.98 7.34
C ALA A 129 -21.97 -31.02 6.14
N ASP A 130 -22.50 -31.44 5.00
CA ASP A 130 -22.62 -30.61 3.80
C ASP A 130 -23.35 -29.29 4.13
N ALA A 131 -22.85 -28.17 3.60
CA ALA A 131 -23.56 -26.90 3.71
C ALA A 131 -24.86 -26.93 2.89
N ASN A 132 -25.92 -26.34 3.43
CA ASN A 132 -27.14 -26.06 2.67
C ASN A 132 -26.96 -24.79 1.85
N PHE A 133 -27.62 -24.72 0.68
CA PHE A 133 -27.68 -23.50 -0.13
C PHE A 133 -29.11 -22.98 -0.22
N ILE A 134 -29.28 -21.68 0.03
CA ILE A 134 -30.59 -21.05 0.13
C ILE A 134 -30.65 -19.76 -0.69
N SER A 135 -31.85 -19.45 -1.19
CA SER A 135 -32.13 -18.20 -1.90
C SER A 135 -32.56 -17.05 -0.97
N ALA A 136 -32.53 -17.25 0.35
CA ALA A 136 -32.73 -16.18 1.32
C ALA A 136 -31.51 -15.24 1.35
N TYR A 137 -31.68 -14.01 1.82
CA TYR A 137 -30.57 -13.06 1.94
C TYR A 137 -29.60 -13.41 3.07
N ASN A 138 -30.09 -13.93 4.20
CA ASN A 138 -29.24 -14.27 5.34
C ASN A 138 -28.92 -15.76 5.36
N GLY A 139 -27.66 -16.08 5.67
CA GLY A 139 -27.23 -17.45 5.98
C GLY A 139 -27.53 -17.83 7.43
N THR A 140 -27.35 -19.12 7.76
CA THR A 140 -27.46 -19.66 9.12
C THR A 140 -26.22 -20.47 9.47
N ALA A 141 -25.80 -20.44 10.73
CA ALA A 141 -24.54 -21.06 11.18
C ALA A 141 -24.66 -22.57 11.44
N SER A 142 -25.79 -23.01 12.02
CA SER A 142 -26.01 -24.42 12.34
C SER A 142 -27.53 -24.77 12.28
N PRO A 143 -27.96 -25.67 11.38
CA PRO A 143 -27.16 -26.22 10.30
C PRO A 143 -26.64 -25.09 9.38
N LEU A 144 -25.44 -25.28 8.83
CA LEU A 144 -24.85 -24.29 7.93
C LEU A 144 -25.74 -24.13 6.70
N ALA A 145 -26.15 -22.89 6.43
CA ALA A 145 -26.82 -22.52 5.20
C ALA A 145 -26.18 -21.25 4.61
N ILE A 146 -25.66 -21.37 3.39
CA ILE A 146 -25.00 -20.30 2.64
C ILE A 146 -26.02 -19.70 1.67
N SER A 147 -26.11 -18.37 1.65
CA SER A 147 -26.93 -17.67 0.66
C SER A 147 -26.24 -17.66 -0.69
N ASN A 148 -26.90 -18.19 -1.73
CA ASN A 148 -26.39 -18.14 -3.09
C ASN A 148 -26.54 -16.77 -3.77
N ARG A 149 -27.13 -15.78 -3.09
CA ARG A 149 -27.28 -14.41 -3.61
C ARG A 149 -26.01 -13.58 -3.54
N TRP A 150 -25.03 -14.02 -2.77
CA TRP A 150 -23.83 -13.24 -2.42
C TRP A 150 -22.55 -13.88 -2.94
N LEU A 151 -22.68 -14.71 -3.97
CA LEU A 151 -21.58 -15.43 -4.60
C LEU A 151 -21.24 -14.76 -5.93
N TYR A 152 -20.07 -14.12 -5.99
CA TYR A 152 -19.62 -13.43 -7.19
C TYR A 152 -18.12 -13.60 -7.39
N SER A 153 -17.69 -13.64 -8.65
CA SER A 153 -16.28 -13.52 -9.04
C SER A 153 -16.05 -12.25 -9.85
N TYR A 154 -14.79 -11.81 -9.95
CA TYR A 154 -14.40 -10.61 -10.68
C TYR A 154 -13.12 -10.90 -11.44
N VAL A 155 -13.14 -10.81 -12.77
CA VAL A 155 -12.01 -11.26 -13.60
C VAL A 155 -11.84 -10.32 -14.77
N THR A 156 -10.67 -9.68 -14.85
CA THR A 156 -10.33 -8.71 -15.91
C THR A 156 -11.46 -7.70 -16.14
N SER A 157 -11.78 -6.97 -15.08
CA SER A 157 -12.91 -6.05 -15.03
C SER A 157 -12.54 -4.75 -14.31
N ASP A 158 -13.16 -3.65 -14.69
CA ASP A 158 -12.95 -2.31 -14.14
C ASP A 158 -14.25 -1.61 -13.75
N ASP A 159 -15.41 -2.22 -14.04
CA ASP A 159 -16.74 -1.71 -13.66
C ASP A 159 -17.46 -2.64 -12.68
N TYR A 160 -18.23 -2.07 -11.74
CA TYR A 160 -19.05 -2.84 -10.80
C TYR A 160 -20.09 -3.74 -11.50
N SER A 161 -20.61 -3.35 -12.66
CA SER A 161 -21.59 -4.17 -13.39
C SER A 161 -21.02 -5.49 -13.94
N GLU A 162 -19.70 -5.66 -13.93
CA GLU A 162 -18.99 -6.82 -14.47
C GLU A 162 -18.78 -7.95 -13.45
N TRP A 163 -19.25 -7.81 -12.20
CA TRP A 163 -19.29 -8.92 -11.25
C TRP A 163 -20.07 -10.11 -11.82
N VAL A 164 -19.41 -11.26 -11.90
CA VAL A 164 -19.98 -12.49 -12.45
C VAL A 164 -20.67 -13.25 -11.35
N VAL A 165 -21.99 -13.40 -11.46
CA VAL A 165 -22.83 -14.19 -10.53
C VAL A 165 -22.38 -15.65 -10.56
N LEU A 166 -22.26 -16.22 -9.36
CA LEU A 166 -22.02 -17.64 -9.14
C LEU A 166 -23.21 -18.27 -8.41
N ASP A 167 -23.38 -19.57 -8.57
CA ASP A 167 -24.17 -20.43 -7.70
C ASP A 167 -23.26 -21.44 -6.99
N GLU A 168 -23.85 -22.32 -6.19
CA GLU A 168 -23.11 -23.31 -5.42
C GLU A 168 -22.29 -24.29 -6.27
N ASN A 169 -22.71 -24.54 -7.52
CA ASN A 169 -22.11 -25.51 -8.44
C ASN A 169 -21.20 -24.84 -9.49
N SER A 170 -21.16 -23.51 -9.52
CA SER A 170 -20.45 -22.75 -10.54
C SER A 170 -18.94 -23.07 -10.49
N PRO A 171 -18.32 -23.41 -11.62
CA PRO A 171 -16.92 -23.78 -11.64
C PRO A 171 -16.03 -22.55 -11.40
N ILE A 172 -15.22 -22.60 -10.34
CA ILE A 172 -14.25 -21.55 -10.00
C ILE A 172 -12.85 -22.10 -10.29
N GLN A 173 -12.13 -21.47 -11.21
CA GLN A 173 -10.77 -21.90 -11.54
C GLN A 173 -9.84 -21.74 -10.32
N PRO A 174 -8.87 -22.64 -10.12
CA PRO A 174 -7.85 -22.46 -9.08
C PRO A 174 -7.21 -21.08 -9.17
N GLY A 175 -6.98 -20.44 -8.02
CA GLY A 175 -6.39 -19.09 -7.94
C GLY A 175 -7.38 -17.94 -8.04
N LEU A 176 -8.52 -18.13 -8.71
CA LEU A 176 -9.59 -17.13 -8.69
C LEU A 176 -10.24 -17.08 -7.32
N GLY A 177 -10.54 -15.86 -6.89
CA GLY A 177 -11.32 -15.62 -5.70
C GLY A 177 -12.80 -15.41 -6.01
N TYR A 178 -13.60 -15.46 -4.97
CA TYR A 178 -15.03 -15.20 -5.00
C TYR A 178 -15.49 -14.54 -3.70
N THR A 179 -16.59 -13.81 -3.78
CA THR A 179 -17.23 -13.21 -2.60
C THR A 179 -18.21 -14.19 -1.97
N MET A 180 -18.33 -14.12 -0.65
CA MET A 180 -19.39 -14.80 0.10
C MET A 180 -19.67 -13.98 1.35
N LYS A 181 -20.92 -13.56 1.56
CA LYS A 181 -21.28 -12.89 2.83
C LYS A 181 -21.11 -13.83 4.00
N GLY A 182 -20.70 -13.26 5.12
CA GLY A 182 -20.57 -13.98 6.38
C GLY A 182 -21.92 -14.42 6.96
N ILE A 183 -21.87 -14.91 8.19
CA ILE A 183 -23.04 -15.41 8.93
C ILE A 183 -23.07 -14.76 10.30
N GLU A 184 -24.27 -14.47 10.83
CA GLU A 184 -24.51 -13.60 12.00
C GLU A 184 -23.76 -13.97 13.29
N THR A 185 -23.35 -15.22 13.48
CA THR A 185 -22.82 -15.69 14.77
C THR A 185 -21.34 -16.09 14.72
N GLY A 186 -20.55 -15.54 15.65
CA GLY A 186 -19.37 -16.19 16.23
C GLY A 186 -18.15 -16.48 15.36
N GLY A 187 -18.11 -15.98 14.12
CA GLY A 187 -17.05 -16.32 13.17
C GLY A 187 -17.23 -17.76 12.72
N GLN A 188 -18.12 -17.97 11.76
CA GLN A 188 -18.43 -19.30 11.24
C GLN A 188 -17.14 -20.03 10.84
N LEU A 189 -16.97 -21.23 11.38
CA LEU A 189 -15.92 -22.15 10.97
C LEU A 189 -16.39 -22.93 9.75
N TYR A 190 -15.70 -22.73 8.64
CA TYR A 190 -15.93 -23.42 7.38
C TYR A 190 -14.90 -24.54 7.22
N ASP A 191 -15.34 -25.67 6.68
CA ASP A 191 -14.46 -26.79 6.35
C ASP A 191 -14.38 -26.95 4.84
N PHE A 192 -13.27 -26.50 4.25
CA PHE A 192 -13.02 -26.68 2.82
C PHE A 192 -12.57 -28.12 2.56
N ARG A 193 -13.33 -28.86 1.76
CA ARG A 193 -13.09 -30.27 1.48
C ARG A 193 -12.92 -30.54 0.00
N GLY A 194 -11.79 -31.10 -0.39
CA GLY A 194 -11.55 -31.47 -1.78
C GLY A 194 -10.13 -31.93 -2.04
N LYS A 195 -9.74 -32.04 -3.30
CA LYS A 195 -8.35 -32.36 -3.65
C LYS A 195 -7.49 -31.12 -3.47
N PRO A 196 -6.39 -31.16 -2.70
CA PRO A 196 -5.57 -29.97 -2.47
C PRO A 196 -4.95 -29.46 -3.76
N ASN A 197 -4.99 -28.15 -3.96
CA ASN A 197 -4.35 -27.52 -5.10
C ASN A 197 -2.81 -27.56 -4.96
N ASN A 198 -2.11 -27.72 -6.08
CA ASN A 198 -0.66 -27.83 -6.18
C ASN A 198 -0.09 -27.13 -7.42
N GLY A 199 1.23 -26.86 -7.40
CA GLY A 199 1.99 -26.41 -8.55
C GLY A 199 1.70 -24.96 -8.92
N THR A 200 2.13 -24.54 -10.11
CA THR A 200 1.87 -23.19 -10.63
C THR A 200 0.42 -23.04 -11.07
N ILE A 201 -0.25 -22.01 -10.56
CA ILE A 201 -1.61 -21.60 -10.90
C ILE A 201 -1.53 -20.21 -11.54
N SER A 202 -2.32 -19.99 -12.58
CA SER A 202 -2.32 -18.75 -13.34
C SER A 202 -3.74 -18.28 -13.63
N ASN A 203 -3.99 -16.98 -13.52
CA ASN A 203 -5.29 -16.37 -13.84
C ASN A 203 -5.09 -15.19 -14.77
N ASN A 204 -6.11 -14.88 -15.58
CA ASN A 204 -6.03 -13.78 -16.55
C ASN A 204 -5.92 -12.43 -15.83
N ILE A 205 -5.17 -11.52 -16.42
CA ILE A 205 -5.05 -10.13 -15.98
C ILE A 205 -4.95 -9.22 -17.20
N ALA A 206 -5.46 -8.00 -17.08
CA ALA A 206 -5.54 -7.03 -18.16
C ALA A 206 -5.19 -5.64 -17.65
N ALA A 207 -4.66 -4.80 -18.55
CA ALA A 207 -4.21 -3.45 -18.22
C ALA A 207 -5.33 -2.62 -17.60
N ASP A 208 -5.03 -1.98 -16.47
CA ASP A 208 -5.94 -1.10 -15.73
C ASP A 208 -7.26 -1.76 -15.30
N GLN A 209 -7.30 -3.10 -15.28
CA GLN A 209 -8.43 -3.90 -14.83
C GLN A 209 -8.05 -4.74 -13.61
N PHE A 210 -9.02 -4.98 -12.75
CA PHE A 210 -8.87 -5.81 -11.57
C PHE A 210 -9.28 -7.27 -11.82
N THR A 211 -8.64 -8.17 -11.09
CA THR A 211 -9.03 -9.57 -10.97
C THR A 211 -9.02 -9.94 -9.49
N LEU A 212 -10.11 -10.53 -9.03
CA LEU A 212 -10.20 -11.13 -7.70
C LEU A 212 -9.47 -12.48 -7.74
N ILE A 213 -8.31 -12.52 -7.10
CA ILE A 213 -7.52 -13.73 -6.91
C ILE A 213 -7.39 -14.03 -5.42
N GLY A 214 -6.64 -15.05 -5.03
CA GLY A 214 -6.28 -15.25 -3.64
C GLY A 214 -5.22 -16.31 -3.44
N ASN A 215 -5.12 -16.80 -2.20
CA ASN A 215 -4.28 -17.93 -1.87
C ASN A 215 -5.01 -19.26 -2.19
N PRO A 216 -4.61 -20.00 -3.24
CA PRO A 216 -5.28 -21.21 -3.66
C PRO A 216 -4.73 -22.46 -2.96
N TYR A 217 -3.83 -22.33 -1.98
CA TYR A 217 -3.12 -23.45 -1.40
C TYR A 217 -3.56 -23.75 0.04
N PRO A 218 -3.46 -25.01 0.49
CA PRO A 218 -3.66 -25.39 1.89
C PRO A 218 -2.45 -25.02 2.80
N SER A 219 -1.84 -23.85 2.56
CA SER A 219 -0.78 -23.24 3.36
C SER A 219 -0.83 -21.72 3.18
N ALA A 220 -0.20 -20.94 4.05
CA ALA A 220 0.02 -19.52 3.79
C ALA A 220 0.93 -19.31 2.56
N ILE A 221 0.83 -18.13 1.95
CA ILE A 221 1.76 -17.66 0.92
C ILE A 221 2.40 -16.33 1.34
N ASP A 222 3.63 -16.08 0.89
CA ASP A 222 4.36 -14.84 1.13
C ASP A 222 4.04 -13.79 0.07
N ALA A 223 3.46 -12.65 0.48
CA ALA A 223 3.17 -11.53 -0.41
C ALA A 223 4.43 -10.97 -1.09
N LEU A 224 5.61 -11.01 -0.43
CA LEU A 224 6.87 -10.61 -1.06
C LEU A 224 7.15 -11.49 -2.28
N SER A 225 7.07 -12.80 -2.07
CA SER A 225 7.36 -13.80 -3.10
C SER A 225 6.34 -13.76 -4.25
N PHE A 226 5.07 -13.46 -3.95
CA PHE A 226 4.02 -13.29 -4.94
C PHE A 226 4.20 -12.00 -5.77
N ILE A 227 4.35 -10.84 -5.11
CA ILE A 227 4.50 -9.53 -5.77
C ILE A 227 5.77 -9.52 -6.62
N HIS A 228 6.90 -9.99 -6.07
CA HIS A 228 8.20 -9.97 -6.76
C HIS A 228 8.51 -11.23 -7.56
N ASP A 229 7.51 -12.09 -7.81
CA ASP A 229 7.72 -13.22 -8.72
C ASP A 229 8.14 -12.70 -10.10
N THR A 230 9.17 -13.30 -10.70
CA THR A 230 9.68 -12.86 -12.00
C THR A 230 8.62 -12.90 -13.10
N GLN A 231 7.59 -13.75 -13.00
CA GLN A 231 6.48 -13.80 -13.96
C GLN A 231 5.38 -12.78 -13.66
N ASN A 232 5.31 -12.23 -12.44
CA ASN A 232 4.37 -11.17 -12.06
C ASN A 232 4.98 -9.77 -12.23
N THR A 233 6.31 -9.68 -12.23
CA THR A 233 7.10 -8.46 -12.42
C THR A 233 7.64 -8.28 -13.85
N ASN A 234 7.82 -9.36 -14.63
CA ASN A 234 8.40 -9.29 -15.97
C ASN A 234 7.66 -10.17 -16.98
N ILE A 235 6.73 -9.58 -17.74
CA ILE A 235 6.38 -10.15 -19.04
C ILE A 235 6.57 -9.07 -20.10
N ASP A 236 7.66 -9.21 -20.87
CA ASP A 236 7.53 -9.08 -22.32
C ASP A 236 8.46 -10.04 -23.07
N THR A 237 7.82 -10.81 -23.95
CA THR A 237 8.31 -11.51 -25.15
C THR A 237 9.19 -10.69 -26.09
N ASP A 238 9.22 -9.35 -25.99
CA ASP A 238 10.01 -8.45 -26.85
C ASP A 238 11.14 -7.68 -26.12
N GLY A 239 11.43 -8.02 -24.86
CA GLY A 239 12.61 -7.52 -24.15
C GLY A 239 12.46 -6.13 -23.50
N VAL A 240 11.23 -5.61 -23.40
CA VAL A 240 10.90 -4.42 -22.60
C VAL A 240 10.38 -4.86 -21.23
N LEU A 241 11.01 -4.42 -20.15
CA LEU A 241 10.59 -4.76 -18.78
C LEU A 241 9.29 -4.01 -18.46
N ALA A 242 8.14 -4.68 -18.64
CA ALA A 242 6.83 -4.19 -18.22
C ALA A 242 6.26 -5.10 -17.12
N PRO A 243 5.87 -4.54 -15.96
CA PRO A 243 5.21 -5.33 -14.92
C PRO A 243 3.81 -5.75 -15.38
N VAL A 244 3.38 -6.95 -14.98
CA VAL A 244 2.05 -7.50 -15.31
C VAL A 244 0.98 -7.02 -14.35
N THR A 245 1.38 -6.67 -13.14
CA THR A 245 0.51 -6.17 -12.07
C THR A 245 1.01 -4.80 -11.64
N THR A 246 0.24 -4.06 -10.85
CA THR A 246 0.72 -2.80 -10.23
C THR A 246 1.60 -3.02 -9.00
N GLY A 247 1.77 -4.26 -8.54
CA GLY A 247 2.53 -4.56 -7.31
C GLY A 247 1.79 -4.21 -6.02
N ALA A 248 0.48 -3.96 -6.09
CA ALA A 248 -0.39 -3.70 -4.96
C ALA A 248 -1.47 -4.79 -4.82
N LEU A 249 -1.82 -5.08 -3.57
CA LEU A 249 -2.94 -5.94 -3.19
C LEU A 249 -4.03 -5.07 -2.54
N TYR A 250 -5.27 -5.25 -2.97
CA TYR A 250 -6.39 -4.48 -2.44
C TYR A 250 -7.38 -5.37 -1.71
N TYR A 251 -7.69 -5.01 -0.46
CA TYR A 251 -8.54 -5.79 0.43
C TYR A 251 -9.81 -5.02 0.79
N TRP A 252 -10.97 -5.61 0.52
CA TRP A 252 -12.26 -4.97 0.78
C TRP A 252 -12.61 -4.97 2.28
N GLU A 253 -13.01 -3.82 2.79
CA GLU A 253 -13.62 -3.66 4.10
C GLU A 253 -14.90 -2.83 3.98
N GLN A 254 -15.89 -3.16 4.80
CA GLN A 254 -17.15 -2.43 4.83
C GLN A 254 -17.76 -2.43 6.22
N GLN A 255 -18.57 -1.42 6.48
CA GLN A 255 -19.53 -1.45 7.56
C GLN A 255 -20.64 -2.47 7.23
N PRO A 256 -21.05 -3.30 8.20
CA PRO A 256 -22.16 -4.23 8.01
C PRO A 256 -23.50 -3.50 8.14
N THR A 257 -23.98 -2.90 7.05
CA THR A 257 -25.23 -2.12 7.05
C THR A 257 -26.45 -2.97 6.70
N ASN A 258 -26.65 -3.30 5.41
CA ASN A 258 -27.73 -4.15 4.91
C ASN A 258 -27.32 -4.85 3.61
N HIS A 259 -28.29 -5.28 2.78
CA HIS A 259 -28.03 -6.02 1.53
C HIS A 259 -28.15 -5.18 0.25
N TYR A 260 -28.51 -3.90 0.36
CA TYR A 260 -28.68 -3.00 -0.78
C TYR A 260 -27.39 -2.24 -1.03
N THR A 261 -26.87 -2.31 -2.26
CA THR A 261 -25.61 -1.66 -2.66
C THR A 261 -25.59 -0.17 -2.35
N ALA A 262 -26.69 0.55 -2.58
CA ALA A 262 -26.79 1.98 -2.28
C ALA A 262 -26.65 2.35 -0.78
N ASN A 263 -26.69 1.35 0.11
CA ASN A 263 -26.47 1.55 1.55
C ASN A 263 -25.13 1.00 2.02
N TYR A 264 -24.29 0.50 1.11
CA TYR A 264 -22.96 0.04 1.48
C TYR A 264 -22.10 1.24 1.83
N ILE A 265 -21.31 1.05 2.90
CA ILE A 265 -20.27 1.98 3.32
C ILE A 265 -19.02 1.13 3.43
N GLY A 266 -18.04 1.35 2.56
CA GLY A 266 -16.87 0.49 2.47
C GLY A 266 -15.84 1.00 1.47
N GLY A 267 -14.76 0.26 1.35
CA GLY A 267 -13.69 0.56 0.41
C GLY A 267 -12.53 -0.42 0.54
N TYR A 268 -11.49 -0.19 -0.24
CA TYR A 268 -10.32 -1.06 -0.28
C TYR A 268 -9.19 -0.48 0.57
N ALA A 269 -8.60 -1.34 1.39
CA ALA A 269 -7.29 -1.13 1.98
C ALA A 269 -6.23 -1.52 0.95
N THR A 270 -5.09 -0.84 0.97
CA THR A 270 -4.02 -1.03 -0.01
C THR A 270 -2.77 -1.54 0.67
N TYR A 271 -2.18 -2.61 0.14
CA TYR A 271 -0.95 -3.21 0.64
C TYR A 271 0.06 -3.35 -0.50
N THR A 272 1.32 -3.01 -0.24
CA THR A 272 2.46 -3.34 -1.10
C THR A 272 3.69 -3.65 -0.25
N ILE A 273 4.72 -4.23 -0.88
CA ILE A 273 5.97 -4.60 -0.22
C ILE A 273 7.14 -4.42 -1.18
N SER A 274 8.20 -3.77 -0.72
CA SER A 274 9.41 -3.57 -1.52
C SER A 274 10.17 -4.88 -1.75
N ALA A 275 11.05 -4.92 -2.75
CA ALA A 275 11.93 -6.07 -2.98
C ALA A 275 12.82 -6.40 -1.76
N GLY A 276 13.10 -5.41 -0.90
CA GLY A 276 13.82 -5.57 0.36
C GLY A 276 12.97 -6.10 1.52
N GLY A 277 11.68 -6.37 1.31
CA GLY A 277 10.77 -6.88 2.33
C GLY A 277 10.14 -5.81 3.22
N ILE A 278 10.18 -4.53 2.84
CA ILE A 278 9.58 -3.43 3.60
C ILE A 278 8.12 -3.25 3.21
N GLU A 279 7.22 -3.52 4.15
CA GLU A 279 5.77 -3.45 3.95
C GLU A 279 5.25 -2.02 4.03
N THR A 280 4.31 -1.69 3.15
CA THR A 280 3.51 -0.48 3.27
C THR A 280 2.04 -0.82 3.12
N PHE A 281 1.26 -0.43 4.13
CA PHE A 281 -0.18 -0.67 4.21
C PHE A 281 -0.90 0.65 4.45
N VAL A 282 -2.04 0.86 3.79
CA VAL A 282 -2.99 1.95 4.02
C VAL A 282 -4.35 1.33 4.34
N PRO A 283 -4.98 1.68 5.48
CA PRO A 283 -6.33 1.22 5.81
C PRO A 283 -7.38 1.64 4.76
N ALA A 284 -8.48 0.90 4.68
CA ALA A 284 -9.54 1.20 3.73
C ALA A 284 -10.15 2.60 3.98
N THR A 285 -10.24 3.42 2.93
CA THR A 285 -11.06 4.64 2.98
C THR A 285 -12.49 4.24 2.64
N PHE A 286 -13.47 4.56 3.51
CA PHE A 286 -14.86 4.19 3.24
C PHE A 286 -15.60 5.27 2.48
N PHE A 287 -16.33 4.84 1.46
CA PHE A 287 -17.26 5.64 0.65
C PHE A 287 -18.66 5.05 0.75
N ALA A 288 -19.68 5.87 0.48
CA ALA A 288 -21.01 5.38 0.14
C ALA A 288 -21.07 5.08 -1.36
N TYR A 289 -22.09 4.32 -1.76
CA TYR A 289 -22.27 3.90 -3.14
C TYR A 289 -23.69 4.23 -3.63
N ASP A 290 -23.84 4.41 -4.94
CA ASP A 290 -25.15 4.41 -5.60
C ASP A 290 -25.62 2.97 -5.95
N ASP A 291 -26.79 2.83 -6.57
CA ASP A 291 -27.31 1.52 -6.99
C ASP A 291 -26.47 0.85 -8.09
N PHE A 292 -25.59 1.60 -8.77
CA PHE A 292 -24.68 1.13 -9.80
C PHE A 292 -23.28 0.81 -9.26
N GLY A 293 -23.04 1.00 -7.95
CA GLY A 293 -21.75 0.75 -7.32
C GLY A 293 -20.72 1.86 -7.52
N ASN A 294 -21.13 3.04 -7.99
CA ASN A 294 -20.23 4.20 -8.06
C ASN A 294 -20.10 4.83 -6.68
N ALA A 295 -18.87 5.19 -6.30
CA ALA A 295 -18.62 5.89 -5.05
C ALA A 295 -19.27 7.29 -5.08
N ILE A 296 -19.99 7.64 -4.03
CA ILE A 296 -20.62 8.95 -3.84
C ILE A 296 -20.08 9.64 -2.57
N PRO A 297 -20.05 10.99 -2.54
CA PRO A 297 -19.68 11.74 -1.35
C PRO A 297 -20.61 11.43 -0.17
N LEU A 298 -20.04 11.13 1.00
CA LEU A 298 -20.79 10.82 2.22
C LEU A 298 -21.35 12.07 2.92
N PRO A 299 -22.53 11.92 3.56
CA PRO A 299 -22.67 12.35 4.96
C PRO A 299 -23.49 11.35 5.82
N PRO A 300 -23.16 11.02 7.10
CA PRO A 300 -21.89 10.75 7.83
C PRO A 300 -21.98 9.40 8.66
N PRO A 301 -21.07 8.99 9.61
CA PRO A 301 -19.79 9.55 10.04
C PRO A 301 -18.57 8.58 10.03
N GLY A 302 -17.39 9.18 9.89
CA GLY A 302 -16.20 8.98 10.71
C GLY A 302 -15.38 7.70 10.58
N SER A 303 -15.76 6.69 9.80
CA SER A 303 -15.01 5.42 9.83
C SER A 303 -13.98 5.33 8.71
N THR A 304 -12.72 5.19 9.11
CA THR A 304 -11.72 4.51 8.30
C THR A 304 -11.83 3.01 8.58
N GLY A 305 -11.46 2.18 7.62
CA GLY A 305 -11.23 0.77 7.84
C GLY A 305 -10.28 0.54 9.01
N SER A 306 -10.55 -0.53 9.75
CA SER A 306 -9.84 -0.91 10.97
C SER A 306 -9.04 -2.20 10.80
N LYS A 307 -9.30 -2.96 9.73
CA LYS A 307 -8.61 -4.21 9.45
C LYS A 307 -7.20 -3.93 8.92
N ILE A 308 -6.29 -4.87 9.18
CA ILE A 308 -4.89 -4.76 8.78
C ILE A 308 -4.49 -5.98 7.96
N ALA A 309 -3.92 -5.75 6.77
CA ALA A 309 -3.27 -6.80 6.00
C ALA A 309 -1.81 -6.97 6.48
N LYS A 310 -1.32 -8.21 6.43
CA LYS A 310 0.03 -8.59 6.84
C LYS A 310 0.75 -9.28 5.69
N ARG A 311 2.07 -9.48 5.84
CA ARG A 311 2.91 -10.08 4.79
C ARG A 311 2.44 -11.45 4.33
N TYR A 312 2.05 -12.32 5.26
CA TYR A 312 1.66 -13.67 4.92
C TYR A 312 0.15 -13.74 4.73
N ILE A 313 -0.24 -14.26 3.57
CA ILE A 313 -1.63 -14.37 3.14
C ILE A 313 -2.12 -15.76 3.55
N PRO A 314 -3.06 -15.88 4.51
CA PRO A 314 -3.46 -17.18 5.04
C PRO A 314 -4.29 -17.99 4.04
N ILE A 315 -4.55 -19.24 4.41
CA ILE A 315 -5.32 -20.20 3.61
C ILE A 315 -6.65 -19.58 3.22
N GLY A 316 -6.87 -19.51 1.91
CA GLY A 316 -8.10 -19.09 1.29
C GLY A 316 -8.45 -17.60 1.34
N GLN A 317 -7.53 -16.73 1.75
CA GLN A 317 -7.74 -15.28 1.65
C GLN A 317 -7.72 -14.82 0.19
N GLY A 318 -8.78 -14.12 -0.24
CA GLY A 318 -8.87 -13.43 -1.53
C GLY A 318 -8.51 -11.95 -1.46
N PHE A 319 -8.05 -11.37 -2.57
CA PHE A 319 -7.69 -9.97 -2.72
C PHE A 319 -7.76 -9.56 -4.20
N MET A 320 -7.99 -8.28 -4.45
CA MET A 320 -7.97 -7.74 -5.80
C MET A 320 -6.52 -7.42 -6.20
N VAL A 321 -6.19 -7.72 -7.46
CA VAL A 321 -4.95 -7.32 -8.13
C VAL A 321 -5.31 -6.59 -9.42
N GLU A 322 -4.62 -5.48 -9.67
CA GLU A 322 -4.79 -4.67 -10.87
C GLU A 322 -3.65 -4.97 -11.86
N GLY A 323 -3.98 -5.10 -13.15
CA GLY A 323 -2.96 -5.15 -14.19
C GLY A 323 -2.33 -3.78 -14.40
N ALA A 324 -1.01 -3.72 -14.56
CA ALA A 324 -0.35 -2.46 -14.88
C ALA A 324 -0.82 -1.91 -16.24
N THR A 325 -0.78 -0.61 -16.45
CA THR A 325 -1.18 0.05 -17.72
C THR A 325 -0.44 -0.52 -18.95
N SER A 326 0.78 -1.01 -18.77
CA SER A 326 1.60 -1.64 -19.82
C SER A 326 1.33 -3.14 -20.01
N THR A 327 0.39 -3.74 -19.29
CA THR A 327 0.11 -5.18 -19.33
C THR A 327 -0.33 -5.63 -20.72
N PRO A 328 0.41 -6.52 -21.40
CA PRO A 328 0.01 -7.03 -22.71
C PRO A 328 -1.31 -7.83 -22.65
N GLY A 329 -2.10 -7.78 -23.73
CA GLY A 329 -3.33 -8.58 -23.83
C GLY A 329 -3.05 -10.08 -23.73
N GLY A 330 -3.85 -10.79 -22.92
CA GLY A 330 -3.68 -12.22 -22.67
C GLY A 330 -2.63 -12.57 -21.61
N SER A 331 -2.12 -11.57 -20.88
CA SER A 331 -1.23 -11.78 -19.74
C SER A 331 -1.92 -12.54 -18.60
N GLN A 332 -1.09 -13.13 -17.73
CA GLN A 332 -1.55 -13.88 -16.58
C GLN A 332 -0.77 -13.48 -15.33
N VAL A 333 -1.43 -13.53 -14.19
CA VAL A 333 -0.81 -13.46 -12.85
C VAL A 333 -0.64 -14.88 -12.31
N TYR A 334 0.49 -15.13 -11.65
CA TYR A 334 0.91 -16.48 -11.23
C TYR A 334 1.01 -16.58 -9.71
N VAL A 335 0.45 -17.66 -9.17
CA VAL A 335 0.68 -18.13 -7.80
C VAL A 335 1.39 -19.47 -7.89
N LYS A 336 2.46 -19.69 -7.10
CA LYS A 336 3.33 -20.86 -7.22
C LYS A 336 3.59 -21.53 -5.88
N ASN A 337 3.97 -22.81 -5.91
CA ASN A 337 4.49 -23.50 -4.73
C ASN A 337 5.68 -22.77 -4.10
N ALA A 338 6.50 -22.07 -4.89
CA ALA A 338 7.60 -21.26 -4.38
C ALA A 338 7.16 -20.06 -3.52
N HIS A 339 5.87 -19.68 -3.56
CA HIS A 339 5.30 -18.63 -2.71
C HIS A 339 4.83 -19.18 -1.35
N ARG A 340 4.70 -20.51 -1.20
CA ARG A 340 4.19 -21.13 0.02
C ARG A 340 5.17 -21.01 1.17
N ILE A 341 4.62 -20.78 2.35
CA ILE A 341 5.37 -20.68 3.61
C ILE A 341 4.50 -21.21 4.74
N PHE A 342 5.12 -21.74 5.79
CA PHE A 342 4.40 -22.08 7.01
C PHE A 342 4.34 -20.85 7.91
N GLU A 343 3.20 -20.18 7.92
CA GLU A 343 2.94 -19.07 8.83
C GLU A 343 1.50 -19.16 9.34
N LYS A 344 1.34 -19.22 10.66
CA LYS A 344 0.04 -19.27 11.32
C LYS A 344 -0.54 -17.86 11.51
N GLU A 345 -1.86 -17.73 11.46
CA GLU A 345 -2.53 -16.46 11.81
C GLU A 345 -2.31 -16.11 13.29
N SER A 346 -2.23 -17.11 14.17
CA SER A 346 -1.83 -16.93 15.57
C SER A 346 -0.40 -16.42 15.77
N GLY A 347 0.45 -16.51 14.73
CA GLY A 347 1.84 -16.01 14.73
C GLY A 347 1.96 -14.50 14.58
N GLY A 348 0.88 -13.80 14.17
CA GLY A 348 0.82 -12.34 14.10
C GLY A 348 1.31 -11.69 12.81
N ASN A 349 2.10 -12.43 11.99
CA ASN A 349 2.56 -11.97 10.68
C ASN A 349 1.66 -12.43 9.52
N SER A 350 0.66 -13.25 9.83
CA SER A 350 -0.39 -13.68 8.91
C SER A 350 -1.73 -13.27 9.49
N SER A 351 -2.65 -12.75 8.67
CA SER A 351 -3.97 -12.35 9.14
C SER A 351 -4.98 -12.44 8.02
N PHE A 352 -6.07 -13.17 8.23
CA PHE A 352 -7.22 -13.09 7.34
C PHE A 352 -7.83 -11.69 7.50
N PHE A 353 -8.17 -11.03 6.40
CA PHE A 353 -8.66 -9.65 6.35
C PHE A 353 -10.12 -9.53 6.79
N ARG A 354 -10.37 -9.91 8.04
CA ARG A 354 -11.69 -9.90 8.70
C ARG A 354 -11.66 -9.37 10.12
N THR A 355 -10.50 -9.32 10.77
CA THR A 355 -10.33 -8.83 12.15
C THR A 355 -9.68 -7.45 12.19
N SER A 356 -10.11 -6.62 13.14
CA SER A 356 -9.51 -5.31 13.44
C SER A 356 -8.32 -5.40 14.42
N GLU A 357 -8.18 -6.53 15.10
CA GLU A 357 -7.10 -6.78 16.07
C GLU A 357 -6.00 -7.62 15.42
N ALA A 358 -4.76 -7.14 15.52
CA ALA A 358 -3.57 -7.92 15.21
C ALA A 358 -3.20 -8.77 16.43
N ASN A 359 -2.96 -10.07 16.25
CA ASN A 359 -2.30 -10.87 17.28
C ASN A 359 -0.84 -10.43 17.39
N THR A 360 -0.51 -9.56 18.35
CA THR A 360 0.86 -9.06 18.57
C THR A 360 1.71 -9.98 19.45
N ASN A 361 1.19 -11.13 19.87
CA ASN A 361 1.82 -12.01 20.85
C ASN A 361 2.80 -13.05 20.26
N GLY A 362 3.13 -12.97 18.97
CA GLY A 362 4.10 -13.85 18.32
C GLY A 362 5.51 -13.26 18.32
N VAL A 363 6.47 -13.95 18.94
CA VAL A 363 7.89 -13.76 18.65
C VAL A 363 8.22 -14.73 17.50
N SER A 364 8.55 -14.22 16.32
CA SER A 364 9.03 -15.03 15.20
C SER A 364 10.36 -14.51 14.67
N ASP A 365 11.19 -15.45 14.17
CA ASP A 365 12.57 -15.27 13.68
C ASP A 365 12.68 -14.51 12.34
N ASN A 366 11.61 -13.85 11.88
CA ASN A 366 11.56 -13.13 10.60
C ASN A 366 11.65 -11.61 10.81
N ASN A 367 12.35 -10.93 9.89
CA ASN A 367 12.78 -9.52 9.96
C ASN A 367 11.63 -8.49 9.99
N THR A 368 10.37 -8.92 9.88
CA THR A 368 9.19 -8.05 9.92
C THR A 368 8.72 -7.89 11.36
N GLN A 369 8.68 -6.64 11.84
CA GLN A 369 8.12 -6.32 13.16
C GLN A 369 6.99 -5.31 13.01
N TYR A 370 6.00 -5.38 13.91
CA TYR A 370 4.89 -4.44 13.95
C TYR A 370 4.81 -3.76 15.32
N ASN A 371 4.41 -2.49 15.34
CA ASN A 371 4.12 -1.78 16.58
C ASN A 371 2.71 -2.11 17.11
N GLU A 372 2.33 -1.51 18.24
CA GLU A 372 1.02 -1.71 18.89
C GLU A 372 -0.18 -1.31 18.01
N LEU A 373 0.04 -0.44 17.01
CA LEU A 373 -0.97 -0.04 16.02
C LEU A 373 -1.02 -0.99 14.81
N GLY A 374 -0.24 -2.08 14.85
CA GLY A 374 -0.12 -3.05 13.76
C GLY A 374 0.65 -2.55 12.54
N LEU A 375 1.32 -1.39 12.63
CA LEU A 375 2.13 -0.82 11.56
C LEU A 375 3.53 -1.43 11.55
N ASN A 376 4.08 -1.66 10.37
CA ASN A 376 5.44 -2.17 10.21
C ASN A 376 6.47 -1.18 10.80
N ILE A 377 7.41 -1.71 11.59
CA ILE A 377 8.55 -0.98 12.16
C ILE A 377 9.67 -0.98 11.13
N LEU A 378 10.11 0.21 10.74
CA LEU A 378 11.08 0.38 9.68
C LEU A 378 12.53 0.19 10.15
N PRO A 379 13.37 -0.48 9.35
CA PRO A 379 14.82 -0.42 9.49
C PRO A 379 15.33 1.02 9.44
N SER A 380 16.46 1.29 10.11
CA SER A 380 16.97 2.65 10.35
C SER A 380 17.35 3.46 9.10
N ASP A 381 17.60 2.77 7.99
CA ASP A 381 17.91 3.34 6.67
C ASP A 381 16.66 3.79 5.90
N PHE A 382 15.47 3.34 6.30
CA PHE A 382 14.20 3.83 5.77
C PHE A 382 13.65 4.96 6.64
N LYS A 383 12.95 5.91 6.02
CA LYS A 383 12.10 6.89 6.74
C LYS A 383 10.67 6.80 6.25
N ARG A 384 9.71 7.14 7.11
CA ARG A 384 8.29 7.19 6.73
C ARG A 384 7.53 8.20 7.54
N PHE A 385 6.56 8.85 6.90
CA PHE A 385 5.48 9.51 7.61
C PHE A 385 4.13 9.12 7.00
N ARG A 386 3.08 9.22 7.81
CA ARG A 386 1.69 9.00 7.40
C ARG A 386 0.91 10.29 7.57
N LEU A 387 0.31 10.77 6.49
CA LEU A 387 -0.54 11.95 6.47
C LEU A 387 -2.01 11.51 6.50
N ASN A 388 -2.75 11.94 7.51
CA ASN A 388 -4.20 11.78 7.56
C ASN A 388 -4.86 13.10 7.16
N VAL A 389 -5.86 13.01 6.29
CA VAL A 389 -6.73 14.14 5.92
C VAL A 389 -8.17 13.76 6.17
N ILE A 390 -8.83 14.51 7.04
CA ILE A 390 -10.25 14.32 7.37
C ILE A 390 -11.08 15.28 6.52
N PHE A 391 -12.08 14.75 5.81
CA PHE A 391 -13.00 15.53 4.98
C PHE A 391 -14.29 15.80 5.77
N ASN A 392 -14.49 17.04 6.23
CA ASN A 392 -15.68 17.51 6.97
C ASN A 392 -16.12 16.60 8.14
N ASN A 393 -15.17 15.97 8.84
CA ASN A 393 -15.42 14.93 9.85
C ASN A 393 -16.20 13.68 9.36
N ASN A 394 -16.26 13.46 8.05
CA ASN A 394 -17.02 12.37 7.43
C ASN A 394 -16.17 11.14 7.16
N PHE A 395 -14.97 11.28 6.62
CA PHE A 395 -14.04 10.16 6.42
C PHE A 395 -12.60 10.65 6.51
N THR A 396 -11.67 9.72 6.72
CA THR A 396 -10.22 10.02 6.71
C THR A 396 -9.58 9.30 5.53
N ARG A 397 -8.83 10.04 4.73
CA ARG A 397 -7.89 9.48 3.75
C ARG A 397 -6.50 9.46 4.38
N GLN A 398 -5.87 8.29 4.41
CA GLN A 398 -4.49 8.16 4.83
C GLN A 398 -3.58 8.02 3.61
N LEU A 399 -2.53 8.81 3.58
CA LEU A 399 -1.44 8.74 2.60
C LEU A 399 -0.15 8.35 3.31
N VAL A 400 0.69 7.55 2.66
CA VAL A 400 1.98 7.13 3.19
C VAL A 400 3.08 7.58 2.27
N GLN A 401 4.09 8.22 2.84
CA GLN A 401 5.31 8.56 2.13
C GLN A 401 6.47 7.77 2.73
N ASN A 402 7.12 6.99 1.89
CA ASN A 402 8.34 6.26 2.19
C ASN A 402 9.56 7.05 1.71
N PHE A 403 10.69 6.86 2.39
CA PHE A 403 11.98 7.31 1.90
C PHE A 403 13.05 6.25 2.06
N HIS A 404 13.84 6.06 1.01
CA HIS A 404 15.00 5.19 0.99
C HIS A 404 15.92 5.60 -0.18
N ASN A 405 17.23 5.42 -0.03
CA ASN A 405 18.21 5.83 -1.05
C ASN A 405 18.13 5.04 -2.37
N THR A 406 17.35 3.96 -2.42
CA THR A 406 17.08 3.20 -3.65
C THR A 406 15.79 3.61 -4.34
N ALA A 407 14.96 4.45 -3.72
CA ALA A 407 13.74 4.95 -4.34
C ALA A 407 14.07 6.07 -5.33
N THR A 408 13.32 6.13 -6.42
CA THR A 408 13.48 7.10 -7.49
C THR A 408 12.36 8.15 -7.47
N ASP A 409 12.38 9.07 -8.41
CA ASP A 409 11.25 9.99 -8.65
C ASP A 409 10.27 9.42 -9.70
N GLU A 410 10.51 8.20 -10.18
CA GLU A 410 9.64 7.45 -11.08
C GLU A 410 8.91 6.33 -10.32
N PHE A 411 8.13 5.51 -11.02
CA PHE A 411 7.44 4.37 -10.42
C PHE A 411 8.42 3.24 -10.09
N ASP A 412 8.51 2.86 -8.83
CA ASP A 412 9.30 1.76 -8.31
C ASP A 412 8.38 0.62 -7.83
N TYR A 413 8.42 -0.50 -8.55
CA TYR A 413 7.57 -1.64 -8.28
C TYR A 413 7.72 -2.16 -6.83
N GLY A 414 6.62 -2.17 -6.08
CA GLY A 414 6.60 -2.57 -4.67
C GLY A 414 6.86 -1.43 -3.66
N LEU A 415 7.11 -0.21 -4.13
CA LEU A 415 7.23 0.99 -3.29
C LEU A 415 6.02 1.90 -3.39
N GLU A 416 5.48 2.07 -4.60
CA GLU A 416 4.24 2.81 -4.86
C GLU A 416 3.01 1.89 -4.88
N ALA A 417 1.85 2.43 -4.49
CA ALA A 417 0.56 1.79 -4.71
C ALA A 417 -0.54 2.80 -5.05
N LYS A 418 -1.25 2.56 -6.15
CA LYS A 418 -2.31 3.44 -6.62
C LYS A 418 -3.40 3.58 -5.55
N ALA A 419 -4.07 4.73 -5.56
CA ALA A 419 -5.31 4.91 -4.84
C ALA A 419 -6.36 3.90 -5.34
N ALA A 420 -7.03 3.18 -4.44
CA ALA A 420 -7.96 2.12 -4.79
C ALA A 420 -9.35 2.61 -5.28
N SER A 421 -9.54 3.91 -5.40
CA SER A 421 -10.81 4.54 -5.79
C SER A 421 -10.55 5.89 -6.43
N ASP A 422 -11.33 6.25 -7.47
CA ASP A 422 -11.40 7.60 -8.01
C ASP A 422 -12.61 8.35 -7.45
N SER A 423 -12.62 8.57 -6.13
CA SER A 423 -13.72 9.29 -5.47
C SER A 423 -13.75 10.76 -5.92
N PRO A 424 -14.95 11.36 -6.13
CA PRO A 424 -15.07 12.79 -6.44
C PRO A 424 -14.64 13.70 -5.27
N ASN A 425 -14.52 13.14 -4.06
CA ASN A 425 -13.85 13.80 -2.93
C ASN A 425 -12.71 12.91 -2.47
N ASP A 426 -11.47 13.32 -2.75
CA ASP A 426 -10.30 12.53 -2.40
C ASP A 426 -9.04 13.39 -2.31
N ILE A 427 -8.01 12.84 -1.70
CA ILE A 427 -6.65 13.35 -1.74
C ILE A 427 -5.67 12.22 -2.06
N SER A 428 -4.66 12.53 -2.85
CA SER A 428 -3.63 11.58 -3.25
C SER A 428 -2.28 12.26 -3.43
N TRP A 429 -1.22 11.46 -3.36
CA TRP A 429 0.02 11.81 -4.03
C TRP A 429 -0.15 11.68 -5.54
N ILE A 430 0.74 12.31 -6.31
CA ILE A 430 0.68 12.27 -7.78
C ILE A 430 2.04 11.87 -8.36
N LEU A 431 2.00 10.95 -9.32
CA LEU A 431 3.16 10.56 -10.10
C LEU A 431 2.70 10.23 -11.52
N ASN A 432 3.23 10.95 -12.51
CA ASN A 432 2.87 10.78 -13.93
C ASN A 432 1.35 10.79 -14.17
N ASP A 433 0.65 11.75 -13.58
CA ASP A 433 -0.82 11.92 -13.61
C ASP A 433 -1.64 10.77 -13.00
N VAL A 434 -1.01 9.81 -12.31
CA VAL A 434 -1.68 8.70 -11.62
C VAL A 434 -1.75 9.00 -10.11
N PRO A 435 -2.94 8.86 -9.47
CA PRO A 435 -3.11 9.10 -8.05
C PRO A 435 -2.59 7.91 -7.21
N TYR A 436 -1.75 8.20 -6.23
CA TYR A 436 -1.16 7.21 -5.32
C TYR A 436 -1.59 7.43 -3.86
N ALA A 437 -1.85 6.33 -3.16
CA ALA A 437 -2.03 6.33 -1.70
C ALA A 437 -0.71 6.09 -0.96
N ILE A 438 0.23 5.41 -1.64
CA ILE A 438 1.56 5.09 -1.15
C ILE A 438 2.57 5.53 -2.21
N GLN A 439 3.59 6.29 -1.82
CA GLN A 439 4.69 6.70 -2.69
C GLN A 439 6.03 6.63 -1.94
N ALA A 440 7.13 6.49 -2.67
CA ALA A 440 8.49 6.56 -2.15
C ALA A 440 9.35 7.57 -2.90
N HIS A 441 10.39 8.09 -2.23
CA HIS A 441 11.44 8.93 -2.83
C HIS A 441 12.78 8.72 -2.12
N ASP A 442 13.89 9.06 -2.74
CA ASP A 442 15.09 9.35 -1.97
C ASP A 442 14.84 10.59 -1.09
N PHE A 443 15.33 10.56 0.15
CA PHE A 443 15.12 11.67 1.07
C PHE A 443 16.06 12.83 0.72
N ASP A 444 15.46 13.94 0.30
CA ASP A 444 16.12 15.23 0.21
C ASP A 444 15.32 16.26 1.01
N VAL A 445 16.02 17.02 1.86
CA VAL A 445 15.42 18.09 2.66
C VAL A 445 14.86 19.24 1.79
N GLN A 446 15.28 19.36 0.53
CA GLN A 446 14.74 20.32 -0.43
C GLN A 446 13.55 19.76 -1.23
N LYS A 447 13.19 18.49 -1.04
CA LYS A 447 12.14 17.85 -1.82
C LYS A 447 10.77 18.46 -1.50
N ARG A 448 10.01 18.67 -2.57
CA ARG A 448 8.62 19.12 -2.56
C ARG A 448 7.78 18.01 -3.18
N ILE A 449 6.80 17.52 -2.43
CA ILE A 449 5.99 16.36 -2.80
C ILE A 449 4.55 16.87 -3.05
N PRO A 450 4.09 16.93 -4.30
CA PRO A 450 2.78 17.49 -4.61
C PRO A 450 1.63 16.64 -4.06
N LEU A 451 0.55 17.33 -3.69
CA LEU A 451 -0.73 16.75 -3.29
C LEU A 451 -1.81 17.19 -4.27
N VAL A 452 -2.64 16.23 -4.70
CA VAL A 452 -3.83 16.51 -5.49
C VAL A 452 -5.07 16.31 -4.61
N ILE A 453 -5.90 17.35 -4.53
CA ILE A 453 -7.17 17.32 -3.79
C ILE A 453 -8.32 17.53 -4.78
N LYS A 454 -9.31 16.65 -4.76
CA LYS A 454 -10.57 16.79 -5.51
C LYS A 454 -11.71 17.05 -4.52
N LEU A 455 -12.55 18.05 -4.77
CA LEU A 455 -13.72 18.37 -3.95
C LEU A 455 -14.94 18.66 -4.84
N GLU A 456 -16.00 17.88 -4.68
CA GLU A 456 -17.27 18.13 -5.39
C GLU A 456 -18.08 19.27 -4.74
N VAL A 457 -17.91 19.46 -3.44
CA VAL A 457 -18.57 20.50 -2.66
C VAL A 457 -17.56 21.23 -1.78
N GLN A 458 -17.86 22.49 -1.46
CA GLN A 458 -17.09 23.24 -0.47
C GLN A 458 -17.13 22.52 0.88
N GLN A 459 -15.98 22.25 1.47
CA GLN A 459 -15.88 21.55 2.75
C GLN A 459 -14.56 21.81 3.48
N SER A 460 -14.55 21.48 4.78
CA SER A 460 -13.35 21.53 5.62
C SER A 460 -12.46 20.31 5.39
N LEU A 461 -11.15 20.54 5.34
CA LEU A 461 -10.12 19.51 5.35
C LEU A 461 -9.24 19.70 6.58
N ASP A 462 -9.04 18.64 7.36
CA ASP A 462 -8.18 18.63 8.53
C ASP A 462 -6.97 17.72 8.30
N PHE A 463 -5.80 18.33 8.15
CA PHE A 463 -4.51 17.67 7.91
C PHE A 463 -3.81 17.40 9.24
N SER A 464 -3.32 16.17 9.40
CA SER A 464 -2.57 15.74 10.58
C SER A 464 -1.57 14.64 10.27
N ILE A 465 -0.45 14.59 11.00
CA ILE A 465 0.47 13.46 10.92
C ILE A 465 0.00 12.36 11.88
N PHE A 466 -0.11 11.14 11.36
CA PHE A 466 -0.55 9.97 12.12
C PHE A 466 0.62 9.16 12.71
N ASP A 467 1.69 8.99 11.94
CA ASP A 467 2.89 8.23 12.31
C ASP A 467 4.13 8.85 11.66
N ILE A 468 5.26 8.79 12.35
CA ILE A 468 6.58 9.21 11.86
C ILE A 468 7.62 8.21 12.35
N GLN A 469 8.42 7.68 11.43
CA GLN A 469 9.51 6.76 11.72
C GLN A 469 10.82 7.26 11.12
N ASN A 470 11.90 7.17 11.90
CA ASN A 470 13.29 7.44 11.51
C ASN A 470 13.58 8.85 10.95
N PHE A 471 12.76 9.83 11.34
CA PHE A 471 13.08 11.26 11.18
C PHE A 471 13.72 11.82 12.46
N ASP A 472 14.67 12.74 12.31
CA ASP A 472 15.12 13.55 13.44
C ASP A 472 13.92 14.28 14.07
N THR A 473 13.93 14.41 15.39
CA THR A 473 12.83 15.07 16.12
C THR A 473 12.69 16.55 15.75
N SER A 474 13.78 17.18 15.30
CA SER A 474 13.79 18.56 14.79
C SER A 474 13.44 18.70 13.31
N GLN A 475 13.41 17.62 12.53
CA GLN A 475 13.08 17.69 11.11
C GLN A 475 11.60 18.01 10.94
N ALA A 476 11.30 19.23 10.49
CA ALA A 476 9.94 19.68 10.22
C ALA A 476 9.35 18.95 9.01
N ILE A 477 8.02 18.80 9.01
CA ILE A 477 7.22 18.32 7.88
C ILE A 477 6.12 19.38 7.71
N PHE A 478 6.22 20.17 6.66
CA PHE A 478 5.30 21.25 6.37
C PHE A 478 4.29 20.82 5.32
N LEU A 479 3.03 21.19 5.53
CA LEU A 479 2.11 21.41 4.42
C LEU A 479 2.33 22.83 3.93
N HIS A 480 2.56 22.99 2.63
CA HIS A 480 2.71 24.27 1.98
C HIS A 480 1.52 24.51 1.05
N ASP A 481 0.80 25.61 1.28
CA ASP A 481 -0.23 26.14 0.39
C ASP A 481 0.39 27.20 -0.52
N ILE A 482 0.70 26.80 -1.75
CA ILE A 482 1.39 27.60 -2.77
C ILE A 482 0.60 28.87 -3.13
N GLU A 483 -0.74 28.81 -3.07
CA GLU A 483 -1.58 29.96 -3.41
C GLU A 483 -1.45 31.09 -2.38
N THR A 484 -1.25 30.72 -1.10
CA THR A 484 -1.14 31.68 0.01
C THR A 484 0.27 31.84 0.55
N ASP A 485 1.23 31.08 0.02
CA ASP A 485 2.62 30.97 0.51
C ASP A 485 2.68 30.62 2.02
N LEU A 486 1.72 29.82 2.49
CA LEU A 486 1.58 29.44 3.89
C LEU A 486 2.24 28.08 4.15
N TYR A 487 3.22 28.06 5.06
CA TYR A 487 3.85 26.85 5.56
C TYR A 487 3.32 26.50 6.94
N VAL A 488 2.72 25.32 7.09
CA VAL A 488 2.23 24.81 8.38
C VAL A 488 2.99 23.56 8.78
N ASN A 489 3.74 23.62 9.89
CA ASN A 489 4.48 22.47 10.41
C ASN A 489 3.52 21.46 11.04
N LEU A 490 3.20 20.39 10.32
CA LEU A 490 2.26 19.36 10.75
C LEU A 490 2.79 18.52 11.93
N ARG A 491 4.07 18.63 12.28
CA ARG A 491 4.62 18.02 13.51
C ARG A 491 4.30 18.82 14.77
N GLN A 492 3.99 20.10 14.64
CA GLN A 492 3.70 20.99 15.76
C GLN A 492 2.20 21.20 15.97
N GLN A 493 1.44 21.22 14.88
CA GLN A 493 0.00 21.42 14.91
C GLN A 493 -0.69 20.80 13.70
N ASN A 494 -1.94 20.39 13.88
CA ASN A 494 -2.82 20.07 12.76
C ASN A 494 -3.18 21.35 12.00
N TYR A 495 -3.62 21.20 10.75
CA TYR A 495 -4.06 22.31 9.91
C TYR A 495 -5.47 22.07 9.38
N SER A 496 -6.36 23.04 9.59
CA SER A 496 -7.74 22.99 9.11
C SER A 496 -7.94 24.10 8.08
N ILE A 497 -8.48 23.75 6.92
CA ILE A 497 -8.81 24.70 5.86
C ILE A 497 -10.16 24.36 5.24
N ASN A 498 -10.99 25.37 5.00
CA ASN A 498 -12.23 25.21 4.25
C ASN A 498 -11.98 25.62 2.79
N LEU A 499 -12.09 24.66 1.88
CA LEU A 499 -11.85 24.84 0.45
C LEU A 499 -13.16 24.80 -0.33
N ALA A 500 -13.24 25.60 -1.40
CA ALA A 500 -14.36 25.56 -2.34
C ALA A 500 -14.37 24.23 -3.13
N ALA A 501 -15.46 23.97 -3.84
CA ALA A 501 -15.49 22.87 -4.80
C ALA A 501 -14.47 23.13 -5.93
N GLY A 502 -13.75 22.09 -6.35
CA GLY A 502 -12.76 22.14 -7.42
C GLY A 502 -11.65 21.10 -7.28
N ASP A 503 -10.82 21.02 -8.31
CA ASP A 503 -9.62 20.18 -8.37
C ASP A 503 -8.38 21.04 -8.12
N TYR A 504 -7.70 20.78 -7.00
CA TYR A 504 -6.49 21.48 -6.57
C TYR A 504 -5.27 20.61 -6.88
N ILE A 505 -4.80 20.67 -8.13
CA ILE A 505 -3.68 19.83 -8.61
C ILE A 505 -2.29 20.43 -8.33
N ASN A 506 -2.20 21.76 -8.16
CA ASN A 506 -0.92 22.50 -8.07
C ASN A 506 -0.87 23.47 -6.88
N ARG A 507 -1.72 23.26 -5.86
CA ARG A 507 -1.84 24.20 -4.73
C ARG A 507 -1.13 23.71 -3.48
N PHE A 508 -1.17 22.41 -3.22
CA PHE A 508 -0.67 21.84 -1.97
C PHE A 508 0.51 20.93 -2.23
N GLU A 509 1.49 21.00 -1.35
CA GLU A 509 2.63 20.10 -1.33
C GLU A 509 3.13 19.86 0.09
N VAL A 510 3.82 18.75 0.30
CA VAL A 510 4.60 18.49 1.51
C VAL A 510 6.06 18.86 1.27
N THR A 511 6.67 19.57 2.21
CA THR A 511 8.07 20.00 2.16
C THR A 511 8.74 19.90 3.53
N PHE A 512 10.07 19.88 3.54
CA PHE A 512 10.89 19.73 4.75
C PHE A 512 11.58 21.03 5.18
N LEU A 513 11.44 22.09 4.38
CA LEU A 513 11.91 23.44 4.65
C LEU A 513 10.79 24.44 4.39
N ALA A 514 10.72 25.47 5.24
CA ALA A 514 9.94 26.65 4.91
C ALA A 514 10.83 27.62 4.14
N GLU A 515 10.37 28.13 3.00
CA GLU A 515 10.97 29.32 2.41
C GLU A 515 10.57 30.52 3.28
N THR A 516 11.36 30.81 4.30
CA THR A 516 11.31 32.14 4.90
C THR A 516 11.73 33.10 3.80
N LEU A 517 10.85 34.05 3.42
CA LEU A 517 11.12 35.16 2.47
C LEU A 517 12.63 35.35 2.36
N SER A 518 13.22 34.84 1.27
CA SER A 518 14.65 35.00 1.04
C SER A 518 14.90 36.50 1.09
N THR A 519 15.63 36.97 2.11
CA THR A 519 16.13 38.32 2.11
C THR A 519 17.08 38.39 0.93
N GLN A 520 16.63 38.99 -0.18
CA GLN A 520 17.48 39.23 -1.35
C GLN A 520 18.84 39.71 -0.86
N GLU A 521 19.89 38.91 -1.05
CA GLU A 521 21.24 39.30 -0.63
C GLU A 521 21.66 40.51 -1.46
N ILE A 522 21.92 41.63 -0.78
CA ILE A 522 22.53 42.79 -1.42
C ILE A 522 23.98 42.44 -1.78
N THR A 523 24.35 42.79 -2.99
CA THR A 523 25.68 42.62 -3.57
C THR A 523 26.32 43.99 -3.82
N ASP A 524 27.62 44.01 -4.10
CA ASP A 524 28.32 45.24 -4.46
C ASP A 524 27.78 45.91 -5.73
N HIS A 525 27.01 45.20 -6.57
CA HIS A 525 26.43 45.74 -7.81
C HIS A 525 25.12 46.49 -7.61
N ASP A 526 24.49 46.37 -6.43
CA ASP A 526 23.21 47.01 -6.14
C ASP A 526 23.32 48.52 -5.90
N PHE A 527 24.54 49.02 -5.66
CA PHE A 527 24.79 50.43 -5.41
C PHE A 527 26.06 50.91 -6.10
N ASP A 528 26.00 52.06 -6.75
CA ASP A 528 27.20 52.73 -7.28
C ASP A 528 27.47 54.03 -6.51
N ILE A 529 28.74 54.26 -6.17
CA ILE A 529 29.13 55.41 -5.36
C ILE A 529 30.30 56.12 -6.02
N TYR A 530 30.14 57.41 -6.24
CA TYR A 530 31.20 58.25 -6.78
C TYR A 530 31.14 59.66 -6.21
N GLN A 531 32.25 60.38 -6.36
CA GLN A 531 32.31 61.78 -5.99
C GLN A 531 32.07 62.68 -7.22
N ASN A 532 31.10 63.59 -7.11
CA ASN A 532 30.92 64.70 -8.04
C ASN A 532 31.75 65.90 -7.58
N ILE A 533 32.95 66.04 -8.16
CA ILE A 533 33.93 67.08 -7.83
C ILE A 533 33.38 68.49 -8.09
N LYS A 534 32.63 68.68 -9.19
CA LYS A 534 32.13 70.02 -9.58
C LYS A 534 31.18 70.62 -8.54
N ASN A 535 30.39 69.78 -7.87
CA ASN A 535 29.40 70.20 -6.88
C ASN A 535 29.87 69.98 -5.44
N SER A 536 31.01 69.30 -5.25
CA SER A 536 31.48 68.79 -3.96
C SER A 536 30.41 67.92 -3.29
N GLU A 537 29.97 66.87 -3.98
CA GLU A 537 28.95 65.92 -3.52
C GLU A 537 29.44 64.48 -3.63
N LEU A 538 29.06 63.65 -2.66
CA LEU A 538 29.05 62.19 -2.77
C LEU A 538 27.70 61.78 -3.35
N VAL A 539 27.71 61.05 -4.46
CA VAL A 539 26.50 60.52 -5.09
C VAL A 539 26.45 59.02 -4.88
N LEU A 540 25.33 58.54 -4.34
CA LEU A 540 24.99 57.14 -4.17
C LEU A 540 23.82 56.82 -5.12
N LEU A 541 24.04 55.93 -6.08
CA LEU A 541 23.01 55.40 -6.97
C LEU A 541 22.41 54.12 -6.38
N ASN A 542 21.09 54.00 -6.45
CA ASN A 542 20.31 52.87 -5.97
C ASN A 542 19.34 52.44 -7.09
N PRO A 543 19.85 51.83 -8.18
CA PRO A 543 19.05 51.51 -9.37
C PRO A 543 17.94 50.49 -9.13
N ASN A 544 18.03 49.73 -8.02
CA ASN A 544 17.07 48.68 -7.67
C ASN A 544 16.03 49.15 -6.63
N ASP A 545 15.95 50.47 -6.35
CA ASP A 545 15.01 51.08 -5.42
C ASP A 545 14.98 50.39 -4.03
N LEU A 546 16.13 49.89 -3.57
CA LEU A 546 16.25 49.25 -2.27
C LEU A 546 15.96 50.26 -1.16
N ASN A 547 15.21 49.85 -0.14
CA ASN A 547 14.93 50.73 1.00
C ASN A 547 16.16 50.84 1.91
N ILE A 548 16.74 52.04 1.99
CA ILE A 548 17.99 52.30 2.71
C ILE A 548 17.70 52.78 4.12
N LYS A 549 18.07 51.93 5.08
CA LYS A 549 18.00 52.20 6.52
C LYS A 549 19.10 53.16 6.97
N THR A 550 20.34 53.00 6.50
CA THR A 550 21.42 53.96 6.85
C THR A 550 22.46 54.12 5.76
N VAL A 551 22.97 55.35 5.62
CA VAL A 551 24.22 55.66 4.91
C VAL A 551 25.18 56.35 5.88
N SER A 552 26.36 55.75 6.07
CA SER A 552 27.41 56.24 6.94
C SER A 552 28.69 56.49 6.15
N LEU A 553 29.31 57.66 6.30
CA LEU A 553 30.63 57.96 5.75
C LEU A 553 31.61 58.14 6.91
N ILE A 554 32.71 57.38 6.90
CA ILE A 554 33.81 57.51 7.87
C ILE A 554 35.13 57.85 7.15
N ASP A 555 36.00 58.60 7.82
CA ASP A 555 37.38 58.80 7.36
C ASP A 555 38.32 57.66 7.81
N VAL A 556 39.58 57.70 7.37
CA VAL A 556 40.60 56.70 7.72
C VAL A 556 40.94 56.63 9.22
N THR A 557 40.56 57.64 10.01
CA THR A 557 40.73 57.63 11.48
C THR A 557 39.54 56.99 12.19
N GLY A 558 38.50 56.61 11.45
CA GLY A 558 37.25 56.07 11.98
C GLY A 558 36.25 57.15 12.43
N LYS A 559 36.55 58.43 12.19
CA LYS A 559 35.61 59.51 12.51
C LYS A 559 34.46 59.50 11.50
N ARG A 560 33.23 59.42 12.02
CA ARG A 560 32.00 59.46 11.23
C ARG A 560 31.65 60.90 10.84
N LEU A 561 31.50 61.13 9.54
CA LEU A 561 31.23 62.43 8.93
C LEU A 561 29.80 62.56 8.44
N ILE A 562 29.22 61.47 7.90
CA ILE A 562 27.81 61.40 7.51
C ILE A 562 27.16 60.23 8.25
N ASN A 563 25.93 60.42 8.71
CA ASN A 563 25.10 59.35 9.27
C ASN A 563 23.62 59.66 9.00
N SER A 564 23.16 59.33 7.80
CA SER A 564 21.75 59.50 7.41
C SER A 564 20.99 58.22 7.74
N ARG A 565 19.79 58.34 8.33
CA ARG A 565 18.98 57.21 8.80
C ARG A 565 17.58 57.27 8.17
N ASN A 566 17.04 56.09 7.87
CA ASN A 566 15.71 55.85 7.31
C ASN A 566 15.44 56.75 6.09
N ILE A 567 16.33 56.71 5.11
CA ILE A 567 16.30 57.61 3.95
C ILE A 567 15.40 57.10 2.82
N GLY A 568 14.68 55.99 3.05
CA GLY A 568 13.67 55.47 2.12
C GLY A 568 14.29 54.76 0.92
N ASN A 569 13.52 54.73 -0.18
CA ASN A 569 13.93 54.23 -1.49
C ASN A 569 13.87 55.35 -2.53
N GLN A 570 15.04 55.90 -2.88
CA GLN A 570 15.22 56.86 -3.98
C GLN A 570 16.26 56.31 -4.95
N SER A 571 16.16 56.69 -6.22
CA SER A 571 17.08 56.26 -7.28
C SER A 571 18.51 56.80 -7.09
N ASP A 572 18.65 57.98 -6.47
CA ASP A 572 19.94 58.50 -6.03
C ASP A 572 19.86 59.33 -4.74
N TYR A 573 20.96 59.34 -3.99
CA TYR A 573 21.17 60.17 -2.81
C TYR A 573 22.43 61.01 -2.98
N ARG A 574 22.36 62.25 -2.47
CA ARG A 574 23.46 63.22 -2.56
C ARG A 574 23.81 63.75 -1.19
N PHE A 575 25.09 63.70 -0.86
CA PHE A 575 25.61 64.22 0.40
C PHE A 575 26.71 65.23 0.13
N SER A 576 26.63 66.42 0.74
CA SER A 576 27.66 67.44 0.53
C SER A 576 28.99 66.99 1.14
N THR A 577 30.08 67.13 0.38
CA THR A 577 31.45 66.85 0.81
C THR A 577 32.27 68.12 1.04
N LYS A 578 31.70 69.32 0.85
CA LYS A 578 32.41 70.62 0.87
C LYS A 578 33.32 70.85 2.08
N SER A 579 32.96 70.32 3.24
CA SER A 579 33.69 70.51 4.50
C SER A 579 34.73 69.42 4.78
N PHE A 580 34.87 68.44 3.88
CA PHE A 580 35.77 67.29 4.06
C PHE A 580 37.12 67.55 3.38
N SER A 581 38.19 66.98 3.93
CA SER A 581 39.53 67.09 3.34
C SER A 581 39.72 66.10 2.18
N ASP A 582 40.68 66.39 1.32
CA ASP A 582 41.10 65.43 0.29
C ASP A 582 41.62 64.14 0.94
N GLY A 583 41.06 62.99 0.56
CA GLY A 583 41.44 61.73 1.19
C GLY A 583 40.55 60.54 0.82
N VAL A 584 40.85 59.42 1.46
CA VAL A 584 40.11 58.17 1.35
C VAL A 584 39.06 58.10 2.45
N TYR A 585 37.86 57.62 2.10
CA TYR A 585 36.74 57.43 3.00
C TYR A 585 36.09 56.07 2.76
N ILE A 586 35.32 55.59 3.74
CA ILE A 586 34.52 54.37 3.63
C ILE A 586 33.05 54.77 3.77
N VAL A 587 32.25 54.38 2.77
CA VAL A 587 30.80 54.52 2.79
C VAL A 587 30.21 53.16 3.12
N THR A 588 29.39 53.09 4.17
CA THR A 588 28.62 51.91 4.54
C THR A 588 27.14 52.19 4.31
N ILE A 589 26.48 51.32 3.55
CA ILE A 589 25.04 51.36 3.27
C ILE A 589 24.42 50.16 3.97
N THR A 590 23.33 50.36 4.69
CA THR A 590 22.55 49.29 5.33
C THR A 590 21.11 49.41 4.86
N VAL A 591 20.54 48.31 4.37
CA VAL A 591 19.14 48.24 3.92
C VAL A 591 18.24 47.69 5.04
N ASP A 592 16.93 47.67 4.81
CA ASP A 592 15.93 47.29 5.82
C ASP A 592 16.11 45.89 6.43
N ASN A 593 16.61 44.93 5.64
CA ASN A 593 16.91 43.56 6.10
C ASN A 593 18.19 43.48 6.97
N ASN A 594 18.80 44.61 7.33
CA ASN A 594 20.06 44.77 8.07
C ASN A 594 21.33 44.27 7.37
N GLN A 595 21.27 43.84 6.11
CA GLN A 595 22.46 43.62 5.32
C GLN A 595 23.17 44.95 5.04
N ALA A 596 24.50 44.92 4.97
CA ALA A 596 25.31 46.10 4.74
C ALA A 596 26.44 45.84 3.75
N ILE A 597 26.68 46.81 2.86
CA ILE A 597 27.84 46.85 1.98
C ILE A 597 28.71 48.05 2.33
N SER A 598 30.02 47.92 2.10
CA SER A 598 30.97 49.01 2.35
C SER A 598 31.86 49.24 1.14
N LYS A 599 31.89 50.48 0.64
CA LYS A 599 32.73 50.88 -0.49
C LYS A 599 33.75 51.94 -0.09
N LYS A 600 34.98 51.77 -0.58
CA LYS A 600 36.05 52.76 -0.45
C LYS A 600 35.88 53.83 -1.53
N ILE A 601 35.91 55.10 -1.14
CA ILE A 601 35.81 56.23 -2.06
C ILE A 601 36.92 57.24 -1.79
N VAL A 602 37.35 57.96 -2.82
CA VAL A 602 38.25 59.11 -2.69
C VAL A 602 37.43 60.38 -2.82
N ILE A 603 37.53 61.27 -1.84
CA ILE A 603 36.96 62.61 -1.89
C ILE A 603 38.10 63.60 -2.16
N LYS A 604 37.90 64.46 -3.14
CA LYS A 604 38.77 65.55 -3.58
C LYS A 604 37.92 66.80 -3.81
N ASN A 605 38.10 67.84 -3.01
CA ASN A 605 37.27 69.06 -3.07
C ASN A 605 37.95 70.24 -3.74
#